data_AF-A0AAV2RZN4-F1
#
_entry.id   AF-A0AAV2RZN4-F1
#
_cell.length_a   1.000
_cell.length_b   1.000
_cell.length_c   1.000
_cell.angle_alpha   90.00
_cell.angle_beta   90.00
_cell.angle_gamma   90.00
#
_symmetry.space_group_name_H-M   'P 1'
#
loop_
_entity.id
_entity.type
_entity.pdbx_description
1 polymer ?
#
loop_
_entity_poly.entity_id
_entity_poly.type
_entity_poly.pdbx_seq_one_letter_code
_entity_poly.pdbx_strand_id
1 'polypeptide(L)'
;GMSCMYISDYDASGGFPDISAWGNEDVVIYQNFLNMPEMKVIRSPDPGLFHMYHGKECHGVGSNAYPSCLKSKALNEGSLTQLWKEVVGLHGNTDVQKLMGKKIYNMWVVKYLVVVVVISLLVNIIQAFIWYYTKSRTKNM
;
A
#
# COMPACT_ATOMS: atom_id res chain seq x y z
N GLY A 1 14.69 9.40 0.20
CA GLY A 1 14.77 8.19 1.05
C GLY A 1 16.16 8.11 1.67
N MET A 2 16.53 6.99 2.28
CA MET A 2 17.93 6.73 2.69
C MET A 2 18.55 5.75 1.70
N SER A 3 19.79 6.01 1.31
CA SER A 3 20.59 5.15 0.44
C SER A 3 22.01 5.04 0.97
N CYS A 4 22.64 3.91 0.68
CA CYS A 4 24.05 3.68 0.94
C CYS A 4 24.70 3.31 -0.38
N MET A 5 25.85 3.91 -0.66
CA MET A 5 26.62 3.69 -1.88
C MET A 5 28.11 3.84 -1.55
N TYR A 6 28.94 3.06 -2.23
CA TYR A 6 30.38 3.16 -2.09
C TYR A 6 30.90 4.40 -2.83
N ILE A 7 31.96 5.02 -2.33
CA ILE A 7 32.42 6.33 -2.83
C ILE A 7 32.78 6.30 -4.32
N SER A 8 33.47 5.24 -4.79
CA SER A 8 33.83 5.14 -6.20
C SER A 8 32.61 4.95 -7.10
N ASP A 9 31.57 4.29 -6.60
CA ASP A 9 30.34 4.04 -7.36
C ASP A 9 29.50 5.31 -7.45
N TYR A 10 29.50 6.11 -6.38
CA TYR A 10 28.92 7.45 -6.37
C TYR A 10 29.59 8.34 -7.42
N ASP A 11 30.92 8.40 -7.42
CA ASP A 11 31.68 9.20 -8.38
C ASP A 11 31.46 8.69 -9.83
N ALA A 12 31.45 7.37 -10.02
CA ALA A 12 31.21 6.76 -11.33
C ALA A 12 29.77 6.99 -11.84
N SER A 13 28.79 7.15 -10.95
CA SER A 13 27.41 7.51 -11.32
C SER A 13 27.26 8.99 -11.74
N GLY A 14 28.32 9.80 -11.61
CA GLY A 14 28.28 11.23 -11.87
C GLY A 14 27.80 12.08 -10.69
N GLY A 15 27.57 11.46 -9.53
CA GLY A 15 27.13 12.12 -8.30
C GLY A 15 25.75 12.76 -8.38
N PHE A 16 25.43 13.60 -7.38
CA PHE A 16 24.20 14.37 -7.40
C PHE A 16 24.24 15.49 -8.45
N PRO A 17 23.13 15.71 -9.20
CA PRO A 17 23.04 16.84 -10.10
C PRO A 17 23.04 18.15 -9.30
N ASP A 18 23.54 19.22 -9.92
CA ASP A 18 23.39 20.56 -9.39
C ASP A 18 21.92 20.98 -9.47
N ILE A 19 21.24 21.00 -8.32
CA ILE A 19 19.84 21.38 -8.19
C ILE A 19 19.69 22.57 -7.25
N SER A 20 19.06 23.63 -7.75
CA SER A 20 18.76 24.84 -6.97
C SER A 20 17.38 24.81 -6.32
N ALA A 21 16.62 23.73 -6.50
CA ALA A 21 15.24 23.62 -6.04
C ALA A 21 14.89 22.19 -5.58
N TRP A 22 13.72 22.02 -4.94
CA TRP A 22 13.36 20.78 -4.25
C TRP A 22 12.92 19.65 -5.21
N GLY A 23 13.63 18.52 -5.13
CA GLY A 23 13.26 17.24 -5.74
C GLY A 23 14.00 16.90 -7.03
N ASN A 24 13.82 15.65 -7.46
CA ASN A 24 14.43 14.98 -8.63
C ASN A 24 15.90 14.56 -8.47
N GLU A 25 16.63 15.03 -7.47
CA GLU A 25 18.02 14.63 -7.27
C GLU A 25 18.16 13.12 -7.02
N ASP A 26 17.22 12.58 -6.25
CA ASP A 26 17.13 11.16 -5.90
C ASP A 26 16.72 10.30 -7.11
N VAL A 27 15.86 10.83 -7.99
CA VAL A 27 15.46 10.17 -9.24
C VAL A 27 16.62 10.12 -10.23
N VAL A 28 17.34 11.24 -10.40
CA VAL A 28 18.46 11.34 -11.35
C VAL A 28 19.57 10.38 -10.97
N ILE A 29 20.03 10.42 -9.71
CA ILE A 29 21.11 9.52 -9.30
C ILE A 29 20.69 8.04 -9.39
N TYR A 30 19.43 7.73 -9.06
CA TYR A 30 18.90 6.37 -9.21
C TYR A 30 18.89 5.91 -10.67
N GLN A 31 18.50 6.77 -11.61
CA GLN A 31 18.57 6.47 -13.04
C GLN A 31 20.00 6.28 -13.52
N ASN A 32 20.95 7.08 -13.05
CA ASN A 32 22.36 6.90 -13.38
C ASN A 32 22.87 5.52 -12.94
N PHE A 33 22.56 5.10 -11.71
CA PHE A 33 22.90 3.75 -11.23
C PHE A 33 22.27 2.63 -12.06
N LEU A 34 21.03 2.80 -12.55
CA LEU A 34 20.38 1.82 -13.42
C LEU A 34 21.03 1.69 -14.81
N ASN A 35 21.65 2.76 -15.29
CA ASN A 35 22.29 2.79 -16.60
C ASN A 35 23.72 2.23 -16.58
N MET A 36 24.30 2.00 -15.40
CA MET A 36 25.64 1.44 -15.25
C MET A 36 25.61 -0.09 -15.42
N PRO A 37 26.46 -0.67 -16.28
CA PRO A 37 26.38 -2.09 -16.66
C PRO A 37 26.70 -3.08 -15.54
N GLU A 38 27.48 -2.68 -14.54
CA GLU A 38 27.92 -3.55 -13.43
C GLU A 38 27.23 -3.23 -12.10
N MET A 39 26.20 -2.36 -12.11
CA MET A 39 25.51 -1.92 -10.90
C MET A 39 24.14 -2.57 -10.75
N LYS A 40 23.78 -2.87 -9.50
CA LYS A 40 22.46 -3.39 -9.14
C LYS A 40 21.91 -2.63 -7.94
N VAL A 41 20.80 -1.93 -8.14
CA VAL A 41 20.10 -1.28 -7.02
C VAL A 41 19.27 -2.31 -6.25
N ILE A 42 19.55 -2.42 -4.95
CA ILE A 42 18.81 -3.30 -4.03
C ILE A 42 17.94 -2.42 -3.13
N ARG A 43 16.70 -2.85 -2.88
CA ARG A 43 15.79 -2.22 -1.92
C ARG A 43 15.47 -3.20 -0.82
N SER A 44 15.65 -2.79 0.43
CA SER A 44 15.24 -3.56 1.60
C SER A 44 14.41 -2.64 2.51
N PRO A 45 13.21 -3.07 2.94
CA PRO A 45 12.51 -2.38 4.01
C PRO A 45 13.29 -2.56 5.32
N ASP A 46 13.49 -1.47 6.06
CA ASP A 46 14.06 -1.50 7.41
C ASP A 46 12.99 -1.00 8.39
N PRO A 47 12.37 -1.89 9.19
CA PRO A 47 11.34 -1.51 10.15
C PRO A 47 11.81 -0.57 11.27
N GLY A 48 13.12 -0.57 11.57
CA GLY A 48 13.72 0.34 12.57
C GLY A 48 13.98 1.74 12.01
N LEU A 49 13.92 1.88 10.69
CA LEU A 49 14.20 3.12 10.00
C LEU A 49 12.92 3.91 9.75
N PHE A 50 12.60 4.80 10.68
CA PHE A 50 11.46 5.69 10.58
C PHE A 50 11.92 7.12 10.27
N HIS A 51 11.27 7.76 9.30
CA HIS A 51 11.48 9.17 9.02
C HIS A 51 10.39 9.96 9.76
N MET A 52 10.76 10.71 10.79
CA MET A 52 9.87 11.70 11.38
C MET A 52 9.72 12.87 10.42
N TYR A 53 8.56 12.98 9.78
CA TYR A 53 8.27 14.12 8.93
C TYR A 53 8.16 15.38 9.77
N HIS A 54 8.85 16.43 9.33
CA HIS A 54 8.70 17.78 9.86
C HIS A 54 7.74 18.58 8.97
N GLY A 55 7.17 19.65 9.53
CA GLY A 55 6.34 20.59 8.76
C GLY A 55 7.09 21.09 7.52
N LYS A 56 6.38 21.20 6.40
CA LYS A 56 6.92 21.65 5.12
C LYS A 56 6.23 22.94 4.69
N GLU A 57 7.00 24.00 4.50
CA GLU A 57 6.51 25.27 3.93
C GLU A 57 6.86 25.35 2.44
N CYS A 58 5.85 25.62 1.61
CA CYS A 58 6.01 25.76 0.15
C CYS A 58 5.92 27.22 -0.31
N HIS A 59 6.05 28.18 0.61
CA HIS A 59 6.12 29.60 0.27
C HIS A 59 7.56 29.95 -0.16
N GLY A 60 7.72 30.66 -1.27
CA GLY A 60 9.04 31.13 -1.74
C GLY A 60 9.86 30.09 -2.54
N VAL A 61 9.34 28.90 -2.81
CA VAL A 61 9.94 27.99 -3.80
C VAL A 61 9.64 28.48 -5.22
N GLY A 62 10.61 28.35 -6.12
CA GLY A 62 10.44 28.72 -7.52
C GLY A 62 9.25 28.01 -8.17
N SER A 63 8.63 28.64 -9.19
CA SER A 63 7.43 28.14 -9.87
C SER A 63 7.52 26.67 -10.30
N ASN A 64 8.71 26.23 -10.71
CA ASN A 64 8.96 24.88 -11.19
C ASN A 64 9.00 23.83 -10.05
N ALA A 65 9.35 24.25 -8.83
CA ALA A 65 9.49 23.36 -7.67
C ALA A 65 8.28 23.39 -6.73
N TYR A 66 7.41 24.40 -6.87
CA TYR A 66 6.18 24.53 -6.10
C TYR A 66 5.28 23.28 -6.18
N PRO A 67 5.00 22.69 -7.36
CA PRO A 67 4.20 21.47 -7.45
C PRO A 67 4.83 20.27 -6.73
N SER A 68 6.15 20.10 -6.84
CA SER A 68 6.90 19.04 -6.16
C SER A 68 6.88 19.20 -4.64
N CYS A 69 6.99 20.45 -4.17
CA CYS A 69 6.87 20.78 -2.75
C CYS A 69 5.49 20.39 -2.20
N LEU A 70 4.41 20.83 -2.87
CA LEU A 70 3.04 20.51 -2.46
C LEU A 70 2.77 19.01 -2.47
N LYS A 71 3.20 18.32 -3.53
CA LYS A 71 3.04 16.86 -3.65
C LYS A 71 3.69 16.13 -2.48
N SER A 72 4.92 16.50 -2.13
CA SER A 72 5.61 15.88 -1.00
C SER A 72 5.02 16.26 0.35
N LYS A 73 4.56 17.51 0.53
CA LYS A 73 3.84 17.94 1.73
C LYS A 73 2.60 17.06 1.94
N ALA A 74 1.80 16.92 0.88
CA ALA A 74 0.59 16.12 0.89
C ALA A 74 0.89 14.64 1.25
N LEU A 75 1.89 14.01 0.61
CA LEU A 75 2.32 12.63 0.88
C LEU A 75 2.79 12.39 2.33
N ASN A 76 3.34 13.43 2.97
CA ASN A 76 3.87 13.34 4.33
C ASN A 76 2.82 13.68 5.40
N GLU A 77 1.85 14.53 5.09
CA GLU A 77 0.84 15.03 6.04
C GLU A 77 -0.51 14.29 5.96
N GLY A 78 -0.76 13.53 4.89
CA GLY A 78 -2.01 12.79 4.70
C GLY A 78 -1.78 11.29 4.56
N SER A 79 -2.66 10.48 5.18
CA SER A 79 -2.74 9.07 4.78
C SER A 79 -3.09 8.98 3.28
N LEU A 80 -2.66 7.91 2.60
CA LEU A 80 -2.97 7.69 1.18
C LEU A 80 -4.48 7.84 0.88
N THR A 81 -5.32 7.40 1.83
CA THR A 81 -6.77 7.54 1.78
C THR A 81 -7.22 9.01 1.89
N GLN A 82 -6.57 9.80 2.74
CA GLN A 82 -6.88 11.22 2.94
C GLN A 82 -6.43 12.05 1.73
N LEU A 83 -5.27 11.74 1.17
CA LEU A 83 -4.78 12.32 -0.08
C LEU A 83 -5.69 12.01 -1.27
N TRP A 84 -6.12 10.76 -1.40
CA TRP A 84 -7.05 10.34 -2.43
C TRP A 84 -8.38 11.10 -2.34
N LYS A 85 -8.90 11.34 -1.12
CA LYS A 85 -10.13 12.14 -0.92
C LYS A 85 -9.97 13.56 -1.44
N GLU A 86 -8.88 14.21 -1.09
CA GLU A 86 -8.63 15.59 -1.52
C GLU A 86 -8.46 15.67 -3.05
N VAL A 87 -7.67 14.77 -3.64
CA VAL A 87 -7.45 14.74 -5.10
C VAL A 87 -8.75 14.47 -5.86
N VAL A 88 -9.59 13.52 -5.40
CA VAL A 88 -10.89 13.24 -6.03
C VAL A 88 -11.88 14.39 -5.83
N GLY A 89 -11.87 15.03 -4.65
CA GLY A 89 -12.69 16.22 -4.37
C GLY A 89 -12.32 17.43 -5.24
N LEU A 90 -11.05 17.55 -5.64
CA LEU A 90 -10.56 18.61 -6.52
C LEU A 90 -10.85 18.36 -8.01
N HIS A 91 -10.90 17.08 -8.46
CA HIS A 91 -11.07 16.74 -9.89
C HIS A 91 -12.48 16.32 -10.28
N GLY A 92 -13.31 15.91 -9.33
CA GLY A 92 -14.65 15.44 -9.59
C GLY A 92 -15.65 16.16 -8.69
N ASN A 93 -16.78 16.56 -9.26
CA ASN A 93 -17.98 16.95 -8.51
C ASN A 93 -18.61 15.70 -7.82
N THR A 94 -17.76 14.88 -7.19
CA THR A 94 -18.04 13.53 -6.75
C THR A 94 -17.89 13.47 -5.24
N ASP A 95 -18.99 13.20 -4.56
CA ASP A 95 -19.04 13.11 -3.10
C ASP A 95 -18.29 11.85 -2.61
N VAL A 96 -17.03 12.05 -2.22
CA VAL A 96 -16.13 10.99 -1.77
C VAL A 96 -16.64 10.33 -0.47
N GLN A 97 -17.41 11.04 0.36
CA GLN A 97 -18.03 10.44 1.54
C GLN A 97 -19.04 9.37 1.16
N LYS A 98 -19.77 9.56 0.06
CA LYS A 98 -20.75 8.60 -0.46
C LYS A 98 -20.10 7.32 -1.01
N LEU A 99 -18.88 7.45 -1.57
CA LEU A 99 -18.08 6.31 -2.06
C LEU A 99 -17.43 5.51 -0.93
N MET A 100 -16.86 6.17 0.07
CA MET A 100 -16.26 5.47 1.23
C MET A 100 -17.30 5.00 2.26
N GLY A 101 -18.46 5.64 2.30
CA GLY A 101 -19.63 5.22 3.08
C GLY A 101 -20.29 3.95 2.54
N LYS A 102 -19.99 3.54 1.30
CA LYS A 102 -20.20 2.16 0.84
C LYS A 102 -19.11 1.28 1.47
N LYS A 103 -19.18 1.15 2.79
CA LYS A 103 -18.48 0.11 3.53
C LYS A 103 -18.83 -1.21 2.85
N ILE A 104 -17.81 -1.78 2.22
CA ILE A 104 -17.83 -3.11 1.65
C ILE A 104 -18.35 -4.04 2.74
N TYR A 105 -19.56 -4.54 2.54
CA TYR A 105 -20.04 -5.86 2.91
C TYR A 105 -21.47 -5.89 2.38
N ASN A 106 -21.69 -6.57 1.26
CA ASN A 106 -23.01 -7.11 0.97
C ASN A 106 -23.37 -8.01 2.16
N MET A 107 -23.98 -7.44 3.21
CA MET A 107 -24.44 -8.18 4.40
C MET A 107 -25.24 -9.40 3.98
N TRP A 108 -25.96 -9.30 2.87
CA TRP A 108 -26.64 -10.41 2.23
C TRP A 108 -25.71 -11.57 1.88
N VAL A 109 -24.62 -11.35 1.15
CA VAL A 109 -23.68 -12.42 0.75
C VAL A 109 -23.04 -13.09 1.96
N VAL A 110 -22.67 -12.31 2.98
CA VAL A 110 -22.05 -12.85 4.20
C VAL A 110 -23.07 -13.61 5.05
N LYS A 111 -24.29 -13.10 5.18
CA LYS A 111 -25.38 -13.83 5.84
C LYS A 111 -25.69 -15.14 5.12
N TYR A 112 -25.72 -15.13 3.79
CA TYR A 112 -25.92 -16.33 2.97
C TYR A 112 -24.79 -17.34 3.16
N LEU A 113 -23.53 -16.91 3.11
CA LEU A 113 -22.37 -17.78 3.33
C LEU A 113 -22.40 -18.45 4.71
N VAL A 114 -22.71 -17.69 5.77
CA VAL A 114 -22.82 -18.24 7.13
C VAL A 114 -23.92 -19.30 7.20
N VAL A 115 -25.10 -19.04 6.62
CA VAL A 115 -26.20 -20.01 6.57
C VAL A 115 -25.79 -21.29 5.83
N VAL A 116 -25.11 -21.18 4.69
CA VAL A 116 -24.65 -22.33 3.90
C VAL A 116 -23.64 -23.18 4.69
N VAL A 117 -22.68 -22.54 5.39
CA VAL A 117 -21.70 -23.27 6.23
C VAL A 117 -22.39 -24.01 7.37
N VAL A 118 -23.34 -23.37 8.06
CA VAL A 118 -24.09 -24.00 9.17
C VAL A 118 -24.89 -25.21 8.68
N ILE A 119 -25.60 -25.08 7.55
CA ILE A 119 -26.36 -26.19 6.97
C ILE A 119 -25.42 -27.35 6.59
N SER A 120 -24.28 -27.05 5.96
CA SER A 120 -23.30 -28.08 5.57
C SER A 120 -22.75 -28.84 6.79
N LEU A 121 -22.45 -28.14 7.88
CA LEU A 121 -22.01 -28.77 9.13
C LEU A 121 -23.09 -29.67 9.75
N LEU A 122 -24.35 -29.22 9.76
CA LEU A 122 -25.47 -30.01 10.27
C LEU A 122 -25.68 -31.29 9.44
N VAL A 123 -25.61 -31.19 8.11
CA VAL A 123 -25.71 -32.36 7.22
C VAL A 123 -24.59 -33.35 7.51
N ASN A 124 -23.34 -32.88 7.68
CA ASN A 124 -22.21 -33.75 8.02
C ASN A 124 -22.39 -34.44 9.38
N ILE A 125 -22.89 -33.72 10.39
CA ILE A 125 -23.19 -34.29 11.71
C ILE A 125 -24.27 -35.37 11.60
N ILE A 126 -25.36 -35.10 10.89
CA ILE A 126 -26.45 -36.07 10.69
C ILE A 126 -25.93 -37.31 9.95
N GLN A 127 -25.14 -37.14 8.90
CA GLN A 127 -24.51 -38.25 8.16
C GLN A 127 -23.60 -39.09 9.07
N ALA A 128 -22.80 -38.44 9.93
CA ALA A 128 -21.96 -39.14 10.91
C ALA A 128 -22.78 -39.93 11.93
N PHE A 129 -23.89 -39.36 12.42
CA PHE A 129 -24.81 -40.06 13.33
C PHE A 129 -25.48 -41.26 12.65
N ILE A 130 -25.99 -41.10 11.43
CA ILE A 130 -26.60 -42.21 10.66
C ILE A 130 -25.56 -43.32 10.46
N TRP A 131 -24.34 -42.97 10.06
CA TRP A 131 -23.25 -43.95 9.90
C TRP A 131 -22.91 -44.66 11.22
N TYR A 132 -22.82 -43.93 12.32
CA TYR A 132 -22.54 -44.50 13.64
C TYR A 132 -23.64 -45.50 14.07
N TYR A 133 -24.91 -45.10 13.94
CA TYR A 133 -26.05 -45.95 14.30
C TYR A 133 -26.18 -47.18 13.41
N THR A 134 -26.04 -47.03 12.10
CA THR A 134 -26.08 -48.16 11.16
C THR A 134 -24.94 -49.14 11.39
N LYS A 135 -23.72 -48.64 11.64
CA LYS A 135 -22.54 -49.47 12.00
C LYS A 135 -22.66 -50.14 13.36
N SER A 136 -23.29 -49.50 14.34
CA SER A 136 -23.56 -50.10 15.65
C SER A 136 -24.59 -51.24 15.54
N ARG A 137 -25.61 -51.08 14.69
CA ARG A 137 -26.65 -52.08 14.47
C ARG A 137 -26.12 -53.34 13.78
N THR A 138 -25.21 -53.21 12.81
CA THR A 138 -24.61 -54.37 12.10
C THR A 138 -23.62 -55.16 12.95
N LYS A 139 -23.10 -54.60 14.05
CA LYS A 139 -22.23 -55.33 15.00
C LYS A 139 -22.99 -56.14 16.05
N ASN A 140 -24.30 -55.88 16.23
CA ASN A 140 -25.15 -56.50 17.25
C ASN A 140 -26.15 -57.53 16.64
N MET A 141 -25.98 -57.91 15.37
CA MET A 141 -26.62 -59.05 14.71
C MET A 141 -25.55 -60.11 14.42
#